data_AF-A0A7K3AHL7-F1
#
_entry.id   AF-A0A7K3AHL7-F1
#
_cell.length_a   1.000
_cell.length_b   1.000
_cell.length_c   1.000
_cell.angle_alpha   90.00
_cell.angle_beta   90.00
_cell.angle_gamma   90.00
#
_symmetry.space_group_name_H-M   'P 1'
#
loop_
_entity.id
_entity.type
_entity.pdbx_description
1 polymer ?
#
loop_
_entity_poly.entity_id
_entity_poly.type
_entity_poly.pdbx_seq_one_letter_code
_entity_poly.pdbx_strand_id
1 'polypeptide(L)'
;MVLAARVAPAVAAFVAVVALLLTTACEAPGRTVTDDRAPAPASPGPSPYGVVFLGPGDCSSRGPVIREVFCRSEKAAATVLARHLGTPSSGPPCPDATDFVLHVSETGTGARSRLTTGYACMRNLEPPHPGDPGQGGGPLTVVGDCVTASGAGEVTETACADAGGRAPRYRVESAVERRDRCPDDTDLFVSLRGERPVGCARRSTGW
;
A
#
# COMPACT_ATOMS: atom_id res chain seq x y z
N MET A 1 67.20 37.46 -43.02
CA MET A 1 67.93 36.65 -44.01
C MET A 1 67.85 35.19 -43.55
N VAL A 2 67.60 34.29 -44.49
CA VAL A 2 66.98 32.95 -44.37
C VAL A 2 67.82 31.90 -43.64
N LEU A 3 67.21 30.98 -42.88
CA LEU A 3 67.38 29.53 -43.10
C LEU A 3 66.26 28.68 -42.46
N ALA A 4 65.54 27.96 -43.32
CA ALA A 4 64.60 26.91 -42.98
C ALA A 4 65.36 25.60 -42.69
N ALA A 5 64.95 24.86 -41.66
CA ALA A 5 65.42 23.51 -41.39
C ALA A 5 64.25 22.53 -41.46
N ARG A 6 64.43 21.50 -42.29
CA ARG A 6 63.46 20.44 -42.61
C ARG A 6 63.38 19.44 -41.46
N VAL A 7 62.19 19.19 -40.92
CA VAL A 7 61.92 18.07 -39.98
C VAL A 7 60.60 17.43 -40.37
N ALA A 8 60.61 16.50 -41.34
CA ALA A 8 59.39 15.94 -41.92
C ALA A 8 59.25 14.39 -41.99
N PRO A 9 60.24 13.51 -41.74
CA PRO A 9 59.98 12.07 -41.89
C PRO A 9 59.67 11.30 -40.59
N ALA A 10 59.93 11.86 -39.40
CA ALA A 10 59.89 11.09 -38.15
C ALA A 10 58.48 10.90 -37.55
N VAL A 11 57.53 11.80 -37.84
CA VAL A 11 56.19 11.77 -37.24
C VAL A 11 55.26 10.77 -37.93
N ALA A 12 55.43 10.54 -39.24
CA ALA A 12 54.58 9.63 -40.01
C ALA A 12 54.81 8.15 -39.67
N ALA A 13 56.03 7.76 -39.32
CA ALA A 13 56.36 6.37 -38.99
C ALA A 13 55.77 5.91 -37.64
N PHE A 14 55.58 6.83 -36.68
CA PHE A 14 55.08 6.48 -35.35
C PHE A 14 53.56 6.22 -35.33
N VAL A 15 52.79 6.90 -36.20
CA VAL A 15 51.33 6.74 -36.29
C VAL A 15 50.94 5.39 -36.93
N ALA A 16 51.72 4.88 -37.88
CA ALA A 16 51.46 3.60 -38.53
C ALA A 16 51.65 2.38 -37.60
N VAL A 17 52.60 2.46 -36.65
CA VAL A 17 52.89 1.36 -35.71
C VAL A 17 51.81 1.23 -34.63
N VAL A 18 51.20 2.33 -34.19
CA VAL A 18 50.13 2.31 -33.16
C VAL A 18 48.81 1.77 -33.73
N ALA A 19 48.52 1.99 -35.02
CA ALA A 19 47.30 1.49 -35.65
C ALA A 19 47.30 -0.05 -35.89
N LEU A 20 48.48 -0.67 -36.01
CA LEU A 20 48.59 -2.12 -36.24
C LEU A 20 48.49 -2.95 -34.94
N LEU A 21 48.62 -2.32 -33.77
CA LEU A 21 48.59 -3.00 -32.47
C LEU A 21 47.19 -3.10 -31.84
N LEU A 22 46.15 -2.51 -32.47
CA LEU A 22 44.79 -2.44 -31.93
C LEU A 22 43.79 -3.46 -32.55
N THR A 23 44.24 -4.38 -33.40
CA THR A 23 43.34 -5.35 -34.09
C THR A 23 43.40 -6.78 -33.56
N THR A 24 44.03 -7.05 -32.41
CA THR A 24 44.04 -8.39 -31.79
C THR A 24 42.99 -8.49 -30.68
N ALA A 25 41.72 -8.42 -31.05
CA ALA A 25 40.60 -8.73 -30.17
C ALA A 25 40.20 -10.22 -30.30
N CYS A 26 40.65 -11.02 -29.33
CA CYS A 26 40.17 -12.33 -28.87
C CYS A 26 39.09 -13.06 -29.69
N GLU A 27 39.49 -14.06 -30.48
CA GLU A 27 38.62 -15.19 -30.84
C GLU A 27 38.71 -16.27 -29.76
N ALA A 28 37.58 -16.57 -29.09
CA ALA A 28 37.43 -17.76 -28.26
C ALA A 28 36.56 -18.79 -29.01
N PRO A 29 37.00 -20.04 -29.20
CA PRO A 29 36.20 -21.07 -29.84
C PRO A 29 35.27 -21.70 -28.80
N GLY A 30 34.11 -21.11 -28.58
CA GLY A 30 33.01 -21.69 -27.79
C GLY A 30 31.95 -22.29 -28.70
N ARG A 31 32.06 -23.58 -29.01
CA ARG A 31 31.04 -24.35 -29.73
C ARG A 31 29.77 -24.45 -28.88
N THR A 32 28.81 -23.54 -29.08
CA THR A 32 27.47 -23.66 -28.51
C THR A 32 26.63 -24.56 -29.41
N VAL A 33 26.34 -25.75 -28.89
CA VAL A 33 25.17 -26.54 -29.31
C VAL A 33 23.95 -25.66 -29.05
N THR A 34 23.22 -25.27 -30.10
CA THR A 34 21.87 -24.72 -29.97
C THR A 34 20.97 -25.83 -29.46
N ASP A 35 20.82 -25.93 -28.14
CA ASP A 35 19.71 -26.63 -27.51
C ASP A 35 18.49 -25.70 -27.62
N ASP A 36 17.57 -25.99 -28.55
CA ASP A 36 16.31 -25.26 -28.79
C ASP A 36 15.28 -25.46 -27.66
N ARG A 37 15.72 -25.81 -26.45
CA ARG A 37 14.85 -25.86 -25.29
C ARG A 37 14.66 -24.44 -24.77
N ALA A 38 13.49 -23.87 -25.08
CA ALA A 38 13.02 -22.62 -24.48
C ALA A 38 13.32 -22.62 -22.97
N PRO A 39 13.91 -21.54 -22.41
CA PRO A 39 14.17 -21.48 -20.97
C PRO A 39 12.87 -21.74 -20.21
N ALA A 40 12.87 -22.75 -19.35
CA ALA A 40 11.79 -22.93 -18.39
C ALA A 40 11.66 -21.61 -17.60
N PRO A 41 10.45 -21.08 -17.36
CA PRO A 41 10.30 -19.86 -16.58
C PRO A 41 10.95 -20.10 -15.22
N ALA A 42 11.97 -19.32 -14.90
CA ALA A 42 12.64 -19.39 -13.61
C ALA A 42 11.57 -19.34 -12.51
N SER A 43 11.62 -20.31 -11.59
CA SER A 43 10.84 -20.22 -10.36
C SER A 43 11.19 -18.88 -9.71
N PRO A 44 10.21 -17.98 -9.49
CA PRO A 44 10.53 -16.71 -8.86
C PRO A 44 11.14 -17.04 -7.50
N GLY A 45 12.36 -16.56 -7.26
CA GLY A 45 12.92 -16.53 -5.91
C GLY A 45 11.95 -15.78 -4.99
N PRO A 46 12.08 -15.91 -3.67
CA PRO A 46 11.23 -15.18 -2.74
C PRO A 46 11.32 -13.69 -3.09
N SER A 47 10.20 -13.13 -3.54
CA SER A 47 10.06 -11.69 -3.62
C SER A 47 10.30 -11.14 -2.22
N PRO A 48 10.90 -9.95 -2.07
CA PRO A 48 10.93 -9.27 -0.76
C PRO A 48 9.53 -9.03 -0.15
N TYR A 49 8.49 -9.27 -0.95
CA TYR A 49 7.07 -9.00 -0.76
C TYR A 49 6.21 -10.28 -0.68
N GLY A 50 6.83 -11.47 -0.60
CA GLY A 50 6.11 -12.74 -0.58
C GLY A 50 5.43 -13.10 -1.93
N VAL A 51 4.45 -14.01 -1.88
CA VAL A 51 3.72 -14.51 -3.07
C VAL A 51 2.35 -13.86 -3.27
N VAL A 52 1.85 -13.16 -2.26
CA VAL A 52 0.59 -12.41 -2.28
C VAL A 52 0.94 -10.93 -2.33
N PHE A 53 0.41 -10.22 -3.31
CA PHE A 53 0.56 -8.77 -3.37
C PHE A 53 -0.11 -8.11 -2.16
N LEU A 54 0.64 -7.23 -1.48
CA LEU A 54 0.24 -6.56 -0.25
C LEU A 54 -0.22 -7.56 0.81
N GLY A 55 0.64 -8.54 1.12
CA GLY A 55 0.44 -9.43 2.26
C GLY A 55 0.50 -8.68 3.60
N PRO A 56 0.07 -9.31 4.70
CA PRO A 56 0.15 -8.69 6.02
C PRO A 56 1.58 -8.27 6.38
N GLY A 57 1.75 -7.03 6.84
CA GLY A 57 3.04 -6.43 7.17
C GLY A 57 3.77 -5.78 5.98
N ASP A 58 3.36 -6.04 4.75
CA ASP A 58 3.93 -5.38 3.58
C ASP A 58 3.55 -3.90 3.53
N CYS A 59 4.31 -3.10 2.77
CA CYS A 59 4.08 -1.67 2.65
C CYS A 59 3.77 -1.26 1.22
N SER A 60 2.93 -0.23 1.09
CA SER A 60 2.53 0.31 -0.20
C SER A 60 2.92 1.77 -0.36
N SER A 61 3.07 2.19 -1.62
CA SER A 61 3.04 3.60 -1.98
C SER A 61 1.63 4.17 -1.87
N ARG A 62 1.50 5.51 -1.92
CA ARG A 62 0.23 6.23 -2.13
C ARG A 62 0.03 6.58 -3.61
N GLY A 63 -1.19 6.96 -3.98
CA GLY A 63 -1.54 7.49 -5.30
C GLY A 63 -2.50 6.60 -6.11
N PRO A 64 -2.80 6.98 -7.37
CA PRO A 64 -3.77 6.27 -8.21
C PRO A 64 -3.26 4.89 -8.65
N VAL A 65 -1.95 4.69 -8.66
CA VAL A 65 -1.31 3.39 -8.91
C VAL A 65 -0.56 3.00 -7.65
N ILE A 66 -1.13 2.05 -6.92
CA ILE A 66 -0.52 1.51 -5.71
C ILE A 66 0.54 0.48 -6.09
N ARG A 67 1.73 0.62 -5.52
CA ARG A 67 2.83 -0.32 -5.66
C ARG A 67 3.23 -0.84 -4.30
N GLU A 68 3.65 -2.09 -4.26
CA GLU A 68 4.33 -2.63 -3.10
C GLU A 68 5.78 -2.15 -3.06
N VAL A 69 6.21 -1.73 -1.88
CA VAL A 69 7.51 -1.10 -1.62
C VAL A 69 8.07 -1.58 -0.29
N PHE A 70 9.39 -1.55 -0.13
CA PHE A 70 10.02 -1.80 1.17
C PHE A 70 9.52 -0.79 2.21
N CYS A 71 9.14 -1.26 3.40
CA CYS A 71 8.62 -0.38 4.47
C CYS A 71 9.59 0.73 4.93
N ARG A 72 10.90 0.55 4.72
CA ARG A 72 11.91 1.57 5.03
C ARG A 72 12.18 2.54 3.86
N SER A 73 11.48 2.37 2.75
CA SER A 73 11.59 3.29 1.62
C SER A 73 10.90 4.60 1.96
N GLU A 74 11.45 5.72 1.48
CA GLU A 74 10.78 7.02 1.44
C GLU A 74 9.44 7.00 0.67
N LYS A 75 9.22 5.99 -0.16
CA LYS A 75 7.96 5.79 -0.91
C LYS A 75 6.91 5.04 -0.10
N ALA A 76 7.29 4.43 1.01
CA ALA A 76 6.37 3.68 1.86
C ALA A 76 5.44 4.66 2.57
N ALA A 77 4.15 4.35 2.53
CA ALA A 77 3.13 5.31 2.89
C ALA A 77 2.02 4.69 3.77
N ALA A 78 1.78 3.39 3.59
CA ALA A 78 0.92 2.60 4.45
C ALA A 78 1.47 1.17 4.59
N THR A 79 1.12 0.50 5.69
CA THR A 79 1.36 -0.93 5.92
C THR A 79 0.04 -1.70 5.93
N VAL A 80 0.10 -2.97 5.57
CA VAL A 80 -1.06 -3.87 5.54
C VAL A 80 -1.25 -4.50 6.92
N LEU A 81 -2.38 -4.22 7.58
CA LEU A 81 -2.76 -4.88 8.82
C LEU A 81 -3.32 -6.29 8.57
N ALA A 82 -4.12 -6.43 7.51
CA ALA A 82 -4.73 -7.70 7.12
C ALA A 82 -5.00 -7.76 5.62
N ARG A 83 -4.96 -8.97 5.05
CA ARG A 83 -5.20 -9.24 3.62
C ARG A 83 -6.23 -10.36 3.49
N HIS A 84 -7.32 -10.10 2.78
CA HIS A 84 -8.44 -11.03 2.62
C HIS A 84 -8.84 -11.22 1.15
N LEU A 85 -8.87 -12.46 0.68
CA LEU A 85 -9.34 -12.77 -0.68
C LEU A 85 -10.86 -12.59 -0.80
N GLY A 86 -11.34 -12.31 -2.01
CA GLY A 86 -12.77 -12.12 -2.26
C GLY A 86 -13.30 -10.71 -1.92
N THR A 87 -14.61 -10.54 -1.83
CA THR A 87 -15.19 -9.19 -1.65
C THR A 87 -15.23 -8.77 -0.18
N PRO A 88 -15.01 -7.47 0.15
CA PRO A 88 -15.14 -7.00 1.53
C PRO A 88 -16.53 -7.18 2.15
N SER A 89 -17.58 -7.20 1.31
CA SER A 89 -18.96 -7.37 1.78
C SER A 89 -19.26 -8.74 2.37
N SER A 90 -18.49 -9.76 2.00
CA SER A 90 -18.67 -11.16 2.45
C SER A 90 -17.46 -11.71 3.20
N GLY A 91 -16.36 -10.97 3.25
CA GLY A 91 -15.12 -11.36 3.92
C GLY A 91 -15.05 -10.96 5.39
N PRO A 92 -13.99 -11.39 6.10
CA PRO A 92 -13.74 -11.00 7.48
C PRO A 92 -13.63 -9.47 7.64
N PRO A 93 -14.06 -8.89 8.78
CA PRO A 93 -13.88 -7.47 9.01
C PRO A 93 -12.40 -7.11 9.09
N CYS A 94 -12.08 -5.89 8.65
CA CYS A 94 -10.76 -5.32 8.90
C CYS A 94 -10.54 -5.07 10.41
N PRO A 95 -9.29 -5.09 10.90
CA PRO A 95 -8.98 -4.65 12.26
C PRO A 95 -9.41 -3.20 12.50
N ASP A 96 -9.79 -2.88 13.74
CA ASP A 96 -10.31 -1.56 14.14
C ASP A 96 -9.40 -0.40 13.72
N ALA A 97 -8.07 -0.54 13.86
CA ALA A 97 -7.07 0.49 13.53
C ALA A 97 -6.87 0.74 12.01
N THR A 98 -7.74 0.22 11.16
CA THR A 98 -7.62 0.37 9.71
C THR A 98 -7.93 1.80 9.31
N ASP A 99 -6.99 2.47 8.63
CA ASP A 99 -7.16 3.84 8.15
C ASP A 99 -7.92 3.90 6.82
N PHE A 100 -7.77 2.88 5.97
CA PHE A 100 -8.52 2.75 4.72
C PHE A 100 -8.49 1.31 4.19
N VAL A 101 -9.45 0.96 3.34
CA VAL A 101 -9.50 -0.33 2.66
C VAL A 101 -9.06 -0.16 1.21
N LEU A 102 -7.99 -0.86 0.83
CA LEU A 102 -7.59 -0.95 -0.57
C LEU A 102 -8.23 -2.18 -1.21
N HIS A 103 -9.05 -1.94 -2.23
CA HIS A 103 -9.56 -3.01 -3.08
C HIS A 103 -8.47 -3.41 -4.09
N VAL A 104 -8.02 -4.65 -4.01
CA VAL A 104 -7.01 -5.20 -4.90
C VAL A 104 -7.74 -5.99 -5.98
N SER A 105 -7.72 -5.47 -7.20
CA SER A 105 -8.21 -6.18 -8.38
C SER A 105 -7.04 -6.56 -9.29
N GLU A 106 -7.23 -7.64 -10.02
CA GLU A 106 -6.29 -8.11 -11.04
C GLU A 106 -6.01 -7.05 -12.12
N THR A 107 -4.74 -6.94 -12.50
CA THR A 107 -4.32 -6.39 -13.80
C THR A 107 -3.35 -7.36 -14.47
N GLY A 108 -3.84 -8.47 -15.06
CA GLY A 108 -3.03 -9.34 -15.94
C GLY A 108 -3.43 -10.82 -16.00
N THR A 109 -3.31 -11.46 -17.17
CA THR A 109 -3.89 -12.77 -17.54
C THR A 109 -3.17 -14.04 -17.03
N GLY A 110 -2.46 -13.99 -15.89
CA GLY A 110 -1.64 -15.11 -15.39
C GLY A 110 -2.27 -15.95 -14.27
N ALA A 111 -1.86 -17.22 -14.13
CA ALA A 111 -2.36 -18.14 -13.07
C ALA A 111 -2.10 -17.65 -11.62
N ARG A 112 -1.12 -16.76 -11.42
CA ARG A 112 -0.87 -16.09 -10.12
C ARG A 112 -1.94 -15.04 -9.76
N SER A 113 -2.81 -14.71 -10.69
CA SER A 113 -3.73 -13.58 -10.55
C SER A 113 -5.03 -13.88 -9.78
N ARG A 114 -5.42 -15.15 -9.68
CA ARG A 114 -6.57 -15.53 -8.82
C ARG A 114 -6.26 -15.47 -7.32
N LEU A 115 -4.97 -15.38 -6.95
CA LEU A 115 -4.52 -15.22 -5.56
C LEU A 115 -4.38 -13.75 -5.15
N THR A 116 -4.66 -12.80 -6.04
CA THR A 116 -4.44 -11.37 -5.78
C THR A 116 -5.71 -10.55 -5.65
N THR A 117 -6.87 -11.05 -6.10
CA THR A 117 -8.13 -10.31 -5.92
C THR A 117 -8.58 -10.33 -4.46
N GLY A 118 -8.89 -9.18 -3.92
CA GLY A 118 -9.54 -9.05 -2.64
C GLY A 118 -9.42 -7.66 -2.06
N TYR A 119 -9.15 -7.56 -0.77
CA TYR A 119 -8.90 -6.28 -0.12
C TYR A 119 -7.80 -6.37 0.92
N ALA A 120 -7.16 -5.23 1.15
CA ALA A 120 -6.14 -5.03 2.17
C ALA A 120 -6.62 -3.94 3.14
N CYS A 121 -6.53 -4.23 4.42
CA CYS A 121 -6.83 -3.32 5.50
C CYS A 121 -5.54 -2.53 5.79
N MET A 122 -5.53 -1.25 5.46
CA MET A 122 -4.31 -0.45 5.42
C MET A 122 -4.22 0.47 6.63
N ARG A 123 -3.01 0.66 7.15
CA ARG A 123 -2.67 1.65 8.17
C ARG A 123 -1.65 2.61 7.61
N ASN A 124 -1.90 3.91 7.66
CA ASN A 124 -0.89 4.89 7.27
C ASN A 124 0.35 4.74 8.14
N LEU A 125 1.54 4.95 7.57
CA LEU A 125 2.78 4.97 8.36
C LEU A 125 2.95 6.26 9.16
N GLU A 126 2.23 7.32 8.76
CA GLU A 126 2.30 8.66 9.34
C GLU A 126 0.87 9.21 9.52
N PRO A 127 0.64 10.12 10.48
CA PRO A 127 -0.64 10.81 10.62
C PRO A 127 -1.07 11.56 9.33
N PRO A 128 -2.38 11.77 9.12
CA PRO A 128 -3.48 11.39 10.01
C PRO A 128 -3.78 9.88 9.95
N HIS A 129 -4.37 9.40 11.05
CA HIS A 129 -4.80 8.02 11.23
C HIS A 129 -6.32 7.94 11.41
N PRO A 130 -7.10 7.93 10.32
CA PRO A 130 -8.56 7.93 10.40
C PRO A 130 -9.16 6.74 11.15
N GLY A 131 -8.45 5.60 11.24
CA GLY A 131 -8.92 4.43 12.00
C GLY A 131 -8.69 4.53 13.51
N ASP A 132 -8.02 5.59 14.00
CA ASP A 132 -7.86 5.80 15.43
C ASP A 132 -9.14 6.42 16.03
N PRO A 133 -9.56 6.00 17.23
CA PRO A 133 -10.78 6.47 17.85
C PRO A 133 -10.91 8.00 17.89
N GLY A 134 -11.96 8.51 17.26
CA GLY A 134 -12.30 9.94 17.23
C GLY A 134 -11.51 10.78 16.23
N GLN A 135 -10.66 10.18 15.39
CA GLN A 135 -9.96 10.91 14.33
C GLN A 135 -10.86 11.21 13.12
N GLY A 136 -11.89 10.39 12.87
CA GLY A 136 -12.83 10.61 11.79
C GLY A 136 -12.31 10.15 10.43
N GLY A 137 -13.21 9.56 9.63
CA GLY A 137 -12.96 9.28 8.21
C GLY A 137 -12.35 7.92 7.93
N GLY A 138 -12.32 7.04 8.94
CA GLY A 138 -11.95 5.65 8.78
C GLY A 138 -13.04 4.85 8.06
N PRO A 139 -12.74 3.62 7.63
CA PRO A 139 -13.71 2.72 7.01
C PRO A 139 -14.61 2.03 8.04
N LEU A 140 -14.29 2.11 9.33
CA LEU A 140 -14.98 1.43 10.42
C LEU A 140 -15.33 2.45 11.49
N THR A 141 -16.53 2.33 12.06
CA THR A 141 -16.88 3.00 13.31
C THR A 141 -16.56 2.08 14.48
N VAL A 142 -15.83 2.59 15.46
CA VAL A 142 -15.35 1.88 16.65
C VAL A 142 -15.70 2.66 17.93
N VAL A 143 -15.43 2.05 19.09
CA VAL A 143 -15.60 2.74 20.38
C VAL A 143 -14.62 3.90 20.47
N GLY A 144 -15.12 5.06 20.88
CA GLY A 144 -14.40 6.33 20.98
C GLY A 144 -14.68 7.28 19.82
N ASP A 145 -15.25 6.79 18.72
CA ASP A 145 -15.59 7.61 17.55
C ASP A 145 -16.74 8.55 17.80
N CYS A 146 -16.69 9.68 17.09
CA CYS A 146 -17.79 10.61 16.99
C CYS A 146 -18.58 10.34 15.72
N VAL A 147 -19.90 10.34 15.83
CA VAL A 147 -20.81 10.15 14.70
C VAL A 147 -21.85 11.25 14.66
N THR A 148 -22.30 11.57 13.45
CA THR A 148 -23.50 12.38 13.21
C THR A 148 -24.58 11.51 12.59
N ALA A 149 -25.84 11.73 12.99
CA ALA A 149 -26.96 11.11 12.28
C ALA A 149 -27.09 11.77 10.90
N SER A 150 -27.10 10.96 9.83
CA SER A 150 -27.21 11.42 8.44
C SER A 150 -28.63 11.30 7.87
N GLY A 151 -29.58 10.77 8.66
CA GLY A 151 -30.96 10.49 8.25
C GLY A 151 -31.16 9.02 7.92
N ALA A 152 -32.42 8.57 7.74
CA ALA A 152 -32.78 7.17 7.43
C ALA A 152 -32.22 6.09 8.38
N GLY A 153 -31.85 6.45 9.62
CA GLY A 153 -31.22 5.54 10.58
C GLY A 153 -29.73 5.30 10.33
N GLU A 154 -29.12 6.04 9.41
CA GLU A 154 -27.69 5.98 9.15
C GLU A 154 -26.91 6.98 10.02
N VAL A 155 -25.67 6.60 10.29
CA VAL A 155 -24.69 7.44 10.98
C VAL A 155 -23.47 7.61 10.09
N THR A 156 -22.85 8.77 10.18
CA THR A 156 -21.58 9.07 9.51
C THR A 156 -20.54 9.41 10.55
N GLU A 157 -19.39 8.74 10.48
CA GLU A 157 -18.23 9.04 11.34
C GLU A 157 -17.71 10.47 11.05
N THR A 158 -17.26 11.16 12.08
CA THR A 158 -16.70 12.50 12.01
C THR A 158 -15.60 12.66 13.05
N ALA A 159 -14.64 13.53 12.79
CA ALA A 159 -13.62 13.85 13.79
C ALA A 159 -14.27 14.40 15.06
N CYS A 160 -13.81 13.92 16.21
CA CYS A 160 -14.29 14.42 17.50
C CYS A 160 -13.84 15.87 17.73
N ALA A 161 -12.59 16.17 17.37
CA ALA A 161 -12.01 17.51 17.44
C ALA A 161 -12.35 18.28 16.15
N ASP A 162 -13.57 18.82 16.05
CA ASP A 162 -13.89 19.73 14.94
C ASP A 162 -14.86 20.84 15.35
N ALA A 163 -14.44 22.08 15.10
CA ALA A 163 -14.86 23.33 15.74
C ALA A 163 -15.97 24.12 15.00
N GLY A 164 -16.72 23.49 14.09
CA GLY A 164 -17.73 24.16 13.25
C GLY A 164 -19.05 23.40 13.18
N GLY A 165 -19.91 23.56 14.19
CA GLY A 165 -21.10 22.73 14.41
C GLY A 165 -22.29 22.91 13.46
N ARG A 166 -23.22 21.93 13.54
CA ARG A 166 -24.70 22.09 13.48
C ARG A 166 -25.52 20.82 13.72
N ALA A 167 -24.96 19.61 13.59
CA ALA A 167 -25.66 18.38 13.96
C ALA A 167 -25.26 17.91 15.37
N PRO A 168 -26.19 17.34 16.17
CA PRO A 168 -25.82 16.67 17.42
C PRO A 168 -24.86 15.53 17.09
N ARG A 169 -23.65 15.62 17.63
CA ARG A 169 -22.67 14.54 17.56
C ARG A 169 -22.92 13.59 18.71
N TYR A 170 -22.69 12.32 18.48
CA TYR A 170 -22.71 11.29 19.51
C TYR A 170 -21.31 10.68 19.56
N ARG A 171 -20.80 10.40 20.76
CA ARG A 171 -19.59 9.59 20.92
C ARG A 171 -20.02 8.17 21.23
N VAL A 172 -19.51 7.19 20.50
CA VAL A 172 -19.68 5.77 20.85
C VAL A 172 -18.82 5.47 22.06
N GLU A 173 -19.41 5.19 23.21
CA GLU A 173 -18.66 5.02 24.46
C GLU A 173 -18.41 3.57 24.84
N SER A 174 -19.27 2.69 24.37
CA SER A 174 -19.14 1.25 24.61
C SER A 174 -19.75 0.46 23.46
N ALA A 175 -19.35 -0.80 23.37
CA ALA A 175 -19.89 -1.78 22.45
C ALA A 175 -20.36 -3.01 23.23
N VAL A 176 -21.55 -3.49 22.93
CA VAL A 176 -22.19 -4.64 23.58
C VAL A 176 -22.81 -5.60 22.56
N GLU A 177 -23.14 -6.82 22.99
CA GLU A 177 -23.78 -7.83 22.14
C GLU A 177 -25.21 -7.46 21.72
N ARG A 178 -25.95 -6.77 22.60
CA ARG A 178 -27.38 -6.48 22.44
C ARG A 178 -27.74 -5.13 23.05
N ARG A 179 -28.76 -4.47 22.48
CA ARG A 179 -29.22 -3.13 22.88
C ARG A 179 -29.62 -3.00 24.34
N ASP A 180 -30.20 -4.05 24.93
CA ASP A 180 -30.63 -4.07 26.34
C ASP A 180 -29.45 -4.13 27.34
N ARG A 181 -28.23 -4.32 26.86
CA ARG A 181 -27.01 -4.22 27.69
C ARG A 181 -26.36 -2.84 27.63
N CYS A 182 -26.87 -1.92 26.82
CA CYS A 182 -26.39 -0.55 26.84
C CYS A 182 -26.82 0.14 28.14
N PRO A 183 -26.02 1.10 28.65
CA PRO A 183 -26.42 1.97 29.75
C PRO A 183 -27.74 2.71 29.47
N ASP A 184 -28.53 2.98 30.51
CA ASP A 184 -29.85 3.64 30.41
C ASP A 184 -29.79 5.05 29.83
N ASP A 185 -28.62 5.70 29.90
CA ASP A 185 -28.36 7.04 29.37
C ASP A 185 -27.85 7.03 27.92
N THR A 186 -28.02 5.91 27.21
CA THR A 186 -27.68 5.80 25.79
C THR A 186 -28.65 6.61 24.93
N ASP A 187 -28.13 7.60 24.21
CA ASP A 187 -28.94 8.46 23.34
C ASP A 187 -29.09 7.88 21.92
N LEU A 188 -28.12 7.09 21.45
CA LEU A 188 -28.07 6.54 20.10
C LEU A 188 -27.45 5.15 20.07
N PHE A 189 -28.10 4.23 19.35
CA PHE A 189 -27.55 2.91 19.05
C PHE A 189 -26.89 2.91 17.68
N VAL A 190 -25.63 2.52 17.62
CA VAL A 190 -24.83 2.45 16.39
C VAL A 190 -24.56 1.00 16.02
N SER A 191 -24.73 0.65 14.75
CA SER A 191 -24.33 -0.68 14.26
C SER A 191 -22.82 -0.73 14.06
N LEU A 192 -22.14 -1.53 14.87
CA LEU A 192 -20.70 -1.77 14.79
C LEU A 192 -20.42 -3.12 14.14
N ARG A 193 -19.16 -3.34 13.74
CA ARG A 193 -18.68 -4.65 13.26
C ARG A 193 -18.14 -5.49 14.43
N GLY A 194 -18.04 -6.80 14.21
CA GLY A 194 -17.47 -7.75 15.19
C GLY A 194 -18.49 -8.34 16.16
N GLU A 195 -17.99 -8.91 17.26
CA GLU A 195 -18.77 -9.69 18.23
C GLU A 195 -19.69 -8.84 19.13
N ARG A 196 -19.42 -7.53 19.20
CA ARG A 196 -20.19 -6.55 19.97
C ARG A 196 -20.81 -5.53 19.02
N PRO A 197 -21.84 -5.91 18.25
CA PRO A 197 -22.32 -5.14 17.11
C PRO A 197 -23.16 -3.92 17.49
N VAL A 198 -23.43 -3.68 18.78
CA VAL A 198 -24.22 -2.55 19.24
C VAL A 198 -23.34 -1.55 19.97
N GLY A 199 -23.09 -0.41 19.33
CA GLY A 199 -22.47 0.75 19.94
C GLY A 199 -23.48 1.57 20.74
N CYS A 200 -23.18 1.84 22.01
CA CYS A 200 -23.96 2.70 22.88
C CYS A 200 -23.33 4.09 22.84
N ALA A 201 -24.01 5.04 22.19
CA ALA A 201 -23.49 6.37 21.97
C ALA A 201 -24.26 7.42 22.78
N ARG A 202 -23.51 8.34 23.40
CA ARG A 202 -24.06 9.47 24.15
C ARG A 202 -23.85 10.75 23.37
N ARG A 203 -24.79 11.69 23.47
CA ARG A 203 -24.67 13.02 22.90
C ARG A 203 -23.42 13.71 23.44
N SER A 204 -22.57 14.16 22.52
CA SER A 204 -21.37 14.94 22.82
C SER A 204 -21.75 16.38 23.14
N THR A 205 -21.37 16.88 24.31
CA THR A 205 -21.57 18.28 24.72
C THR A 205 -20.39 19.20 24.36
N GLY A 206 -19.48 18.73 23.51
CA GLY A 206 -18.20 19.39 23.22
C GLY A 206 -17.08 18.83 24.09
N TRP A 207 -15.92 18.58 23.48
CA TRP A 207 -14.68 18.11 24.13
C TRP A 207 -13.57 19.12 23.86
#